data_AF-A0A7W0KUN8-F1
#
_entry.id   AF-A0A7W0KUN8-F1
#
_cell.length_a   1.000
_cell.length_b   1.000
_cell.length_c   1.000
_cell.angle_alpha   90.00
_cell.angle_beta   90.00
_cell.angle_gamma   90.00
#
_symmetry.space_group_name_H-M   'P 1'
#
loop_
_entity.id
_entity.type
_entity.pdbx_description
1 polymer ?
#
loop_
_entity_poly.entity_id
_entity_poly.type
_entity_poly.pdbx_seq_one_letter_code
_entity_poly.pdbx_strand_id
1 'polypeptide(L)'
;TTRMMTGVGRPQFSAIVECSAEAARLGHHIWADGGIRWPRDVALALAGGAASVMFGTLLAGTYESAADTLRDPDGRLYKESFGMASNRAVKHRTATESAFERARKELFEEGISTSRMYLDPERPGVEDILDQIVAGLRSACTYAGAATLPELHERAVVGVQSGAGYDEGRPVGTSW
;
A
#
# COMPACT_ATOMS: atom_id res chain seq x y z
N THR A 1 -6.87 -9.72 -4.26
CA THR A 1 -7.65 -10.83 -4.85
C THR A 1 -7.94 -11.93 -3.85
N THR A 2 -7.08 -12.20 -2.86
CA THR A 2 -7.34 -13.12 -1.72
C THR A 2 -8.75 -13.03 -1.13
N ARG A 3 -9.20 -11.85 -0.64
CA ARG A 3 -10.57 -11.70 -0.10
C ARG A 3 -11.69 -12.11 -1.06
N MET A 4 -11.51 -11.86 -2.36
CA MET A 4 -12.50 -12.21 -3.38
C MET A 4 -12.48 -13.71 -3.71
N MET A 5 -11.30 -14.34 -3.63
CA MET A 5 -11.13 -15.77 -3.95
C MET A 5 -11.46 -16.68 -2.76
N THR A 6 -11.15 -16.27 -1.53
CA THR A 6 -11.26 -17.12 -0.34
C THR A 6 -12.33 -16.67 0.65
N GLY A 7 -12.86 -15.45 0.50
CA GLY A 7 -13.71 -14.81 1.52
C GLY A 7 -12.98 -14.41 2.80
N VAL A 8 -11.69 -14.76 2.93
CA VAL A 8 -10.90 -14.51 4.14
C VAL A 8 -10.20 -13.15 4.03
N GLY A 9 -10.37 -12.34 5.07
CA GLY A 9 -9.59 -11.14 5.31
C GLY A 9 -10.37 -10.10 6.09
N ARG A 10 -9.70 -8.99 6.40
CA ARG A 10 -10.26 -7.93 7.23
C ARG A 10 -9.98 -6.55 6.63
N PRO A 11 -10.92 -5.59 6.66
CA PRO A 11 -10.63 -4.19 6.32
C PRO A 11 -9.36 -3.70 7.03
N GLN A 12 -8.45 -3.08 6.26
CA GLN A 12 -7.08 -2.85 6.70
C GLN A 12 -7.00 -1.96 7.94
N PHE A 13 -7.75 -0.86 7.95
CA PHE A 13 -7.76 0.06 9.09
C PHE A 13 -8.25 -0.61 10.38
N SER A 14 -9.32 -1.39 10.32
CA SER A 14 -9.80 -2.17 11.48
C SER A 14 -8.78 -3.21 11.95
N ALA A 15 -8.05 -3.84 11.03
CA ALA A 15 -6.96 -4.76 11.38
C ALA A 15 -5.85 -4.03 12.12
N ILE A 16 -5.44 -2.85 11.65
CA ILE A 16 -4.43 -2.01 12.29
C ILE A 16 -4.85 -1.64 13.70
N VAL A 17 -6.05 -1.08 13.89
CA VAL A 17 -6.54 -0.62 15.20
C VAL A 17 -6.51 -1.75 16.22
N GLU A 18 -7.05 -2.91 15.87
CA GLU A 18 -7.17 -4.02 16.82
C GLU A 18 -5.84 -4.73 17.08
N CYS A 19 -5.01 -4.95 16.06
CA CYS A 19 -3.68 -5.53 16.24
C CYS A 19 -2.76 -4.58 17.00
N SER A 20 -2.87 -3.27 16.78
CA SER A 20 -2.08 -2.27 17.49
C SER A 20 -2.43 -2.22 18.97
N ALA A 21 -3.73 -2.28 19.31
CA ALA A 21 -4.18 -2.29 20.70
C ALA A 21 -3.60 -3.49 21.48
N GLU A 22 -3.63 -4.69 20.89
CA GLU A 22 -3.08 -5.88 21.54
C GLU A 22 -1.55 -5.86 21.57
N ALA A 23 -0.88 -5.43 20.49
CA ALA A 23 0.57 -5.29 20.46
C ALA A 23 1.06 -4.31 21.54
N ALA A 24 0.39 -3.17 21.71
CA ALA A 24 0.71 -2.19 22.74
C ALA A 24 0.59 -2.78 24.16
N ARG A 25 -0.45 -3.60 24.41
CA ARG A 25 -0.63 -4.30 25.70
C ARG A 25 0.54 -5.25 26.02
N LEU A 26 1.20 -5.77 24.99
CA LEU A 26 2.36 -6.65 25.08
C LEU A 26 3.72 -5.92 25.01
N GLY A 27 3.72 -4.58 24.87
CA GLY A 27 4.95 -3.81 24.69
C GLY A 27 5.60 -3.97 23.31
N HIS A 28 4.79 -4.25 22.29
CA HIS A 28 5.21 -4.44 20.91
C HIS A 28 4.54 -3.44 19.96
N HIS A 29 5.04 -3.42 18.72
CA HIS A 29 4.54 -2.55 17.66
C HIS A 29 4.18 -3.36 16.41
N ILE A 30 3.31 -2.81 15.58
CA ILE A 30 2.91 -3.42 14.32
C ILE A 30 3.33 -2.55 13.13
N TRP A 31 3.47 -3.20 11.98
CA TRP A 31 3.64 -2.54 10.69
C TRP A 31 2.36 -2.72 9.88
N ALA A 32 1.86 -1.63 9.30
CA ALA A 32 0.74 -1.67 8.38
C ALA A 32 1.22 -2.04 6.97
N ASP A 33 0.83 -3.22 6.47
CA ASP A 33 1.23 -3.70 5.15
C ASP A 33 0.05 -3.82 4.18
N GLY A 34 0.11 -3.03 3.11
CA GLY A 34 -0.84 -3.09 2.00
C GLY A 34 -2.01 -2.11 2.09
N GLY A 35 -2.58 -1.81 0.92
CA GLY A 35 -3.76 -0.94 0.79
C GLY A 35 -3.48 0.56 0.74
N ILE A 36 -2.22 0.98 0.84
CA ILE A 36 -1.80 2.38 0.75
C ILE A 36 -1.77 2.85 -0.71
N ARG A 37 -2.45 3.96 -0.99
CA ARG A 37 -2.44 4.61 -2.32
C ARG A 37 -2.09 6.08 -2.25
N TRP A 38 -2.46 6.75 -1.15
CA TRP A 38 -2.31 8.19 -0.98
C TRP A 38 -1.65 8.53 0.36
N PRO A 39 -1.04 9.72 0.52
CA PRO A 39 -0.48 10.16 1.80
C PRO A 39 -1.48 10.07 2.97
N ARG A 40 -2.77 10.33 2.72
CA ARG A 40 -3.81 10.18 3.76
C ARG A 40 -3.92 8.75 4.31
N ASP A 41 -3.64 7.73 3.49
CA ASP A 41 -3.77 6.34 3.92
C ASP A 41 -2.63 5.99 4.89
N VAL A 42 -1.45 6.59 4.71
CA VAL A 42 -0.33 6.52 5.67
C VAL A 42 -0.70 7.20 6.97
N ALA A 43 -1.26 8.42 6.89
CA ALA A 43 -1.72 9.15 8.08
C ALA A 43 -2.77 8.36 8.86
N LEU A 44 -3.75 7.75 8.18
CA LEU A 44 -4.75 6.88 8.80
C LEU A 44 -4.13 5.63 9.42
N ALA A 45 -3.20 4.96 8.73
CA ALA A 45 -2.53 3.79 9.27
C ALA A 45 -1.76 4.11 10.56
N LEU A 46 -1.02 5.22 10.56
CA LEU A 46 -0.29 5.68 11.74
C LEU A 46 -1.27 6.12 12.84
N ALA A 47 -2.30 6.90 12.55
CA ALA A 47 -3.33 7.28 13.52
C ALA A 47 -4.04 6.06 14.14
N GLY A 48 -4.18 4.96 13.39
CA GLY A 48 -4.71 3.68 13.89
C GLY A 48 -3.76 2.92 14.82
N GLY A 49 -2.55 3.44 15.08
CA GLY A 49 -1.58 2.87 16.02
C GLY A 49 -0.41 2.12 15.37
N ALA A 50 -0.34 2.03 14.04
CA ALA A 50 0.84 1.45 13.40
C ALA A 50 2.10 2.26 13.71
N ALA A 51 3.23 1.58 13.90
CA ALA A 51 4.54 2.25 14.09
C ALA A 51 5.21 2.56 12.74
N SER A 52 4.99 1.70 11.75
CA SER A 52 5.54 1.83 10.40
C SER A 52 4.51 1.41 9.36
N VAL A 53 4.70 1.87 8.13
CA VAL A 53 3.86 1.53 6.98
C VAL A 53 4.75 0.96 5.88
N MET A 54 4.36 -0.19 5.33
CA MET A 54 5.07 -0.87 4.24
C MET A 54 4.48 -0.48 2.89
N PHE A 55 5.35 -0.17 1.92
CA PHE A 55 4.99 0.16 0.55
C PHE A 55 5.41 -0.96 -0.40
N GLY A 56 4.46 -1.44 -1.19
CA GLY A 56 4.72 -2.35 -2.31
C GLY A 56 4.58 -1.61 -3.63
N THR A 57 3.38 -1.67 -4.22
CA THR A 57 3.06 -1.10 -5.54
C THR A 57 3.42 0.38 -5.68
N LEU A 58 3.32 1.17 -4.63
CA LEU A 58 3.66 2.60 -4.66
C LEU A 58 5.12 2.84 -5.10
N LEU A 59 6.05 1.97 -4.70
CA LEU A 59 7.47 2.07 -5.06
C LEU A 59 7.85 1.21 -6.27
N ALA A 60 6.91 0.46 -6.84
CA ALA A 60 7.23 -0.47 -7.94
C ALA A 60 7.49 0.27 -9.26
N GLY A 61 6.84 1.42 -9.47
CA GLY A 61 6.99 2.28 -10.64
C GLY A 61 8.02 3.39 -10.43
N THR A 62 9.16 3.12 -9.80
CA THR A 62 10.26 4.09 -9.64
C THR A 62 11.52 3.62 -10.36
N TYR A 63 12.48 4.50 -10.59
CA TYR A 63 13.78 4.13 -11.18
C TYR A 63 14.54 3.10 -10.35
N GLU A 64 14.46 3.18 -9.03
CA GLU A 64 15.20 2.37 -8.05
C GLU A 64 14.61 0.98 -7.84
N SER A 65 13.37 0.73 -8.30
CA SER A 65 12.77 -0.59 -8.17
C SER A 65 13.53 -1.62 -9.02
N ALA A 66 13.59 -2.88 -8.56
CA ALA A 66 14.50 -3.88 -9.11
C ALA A 66 14.18 -4.33 -10.56
N ALA A 67 12.96 -4.10 -11.04
CA ALA A 67 12.56 -4.53 -12.38
C ALA A 67 13.15 -3.61 -13.47
N ASP A 68 13.43 -4.19 -14.64
CA ASP A 68 13.91 -3.44 -15.80
C ASP A 68 12.85 -2.44 -16.26
N THR A 69 13.31 -1.24 -16.65
CA THR A 69 12.45 -0.20 -17.21
C THR A 69 12.16 -0.51 -18.68
N LEU A 70 10.89 -0.62 -19.02
CA LEU A 70 10.37 -0.90 -20.36
C LEU A 70 9.64 0.34 -20.91
N ARG A 71 9.40 0.35 -22.23
CA ARG A 71 8.61 1.37 -22.92
C ARG A 71 7.40 0.75 -23.58
N ASP A 72 6.24 1.40 -23.44
CA ASP A 72 5.04 1.02 -24.18
C ASP A 72 5.05 1.64 -25.60
N PRO A 73 4.06 1.30 -26.47
CA PRO A 73 3.96 1.86 -27.82
C PRO A 73 3.81 3.39 -27.85
N ASP A 74 3.31 4.01 -26.78
CA ASP A 74 3.15 5.46 -26.63
C ASP A 74 4.43 6.12 -26.05
N GLY A 75 5.49 5.33 -25.83
CA GLY A 75 6.79 5.78 -25.33
C GLY A 75 6.88 5.94 -23.80
N ARG A 76 5.82 5.60 -23.06
CA ARG A 76 5.76 5.76 -21.60
C ARG A 76 6.60 4.68 -20.91
N LEU A 77 7.33 5.11 -19.87
CA LEU A 77 8.14 4.21 -19.07
C LEU A 77 7.26 3.41 -18.11
N TYR A 78 7.48 2.10 -18.04
CA TYR A 78 6.82 1.24 -17.07
C TYR A 78 7.75 0.12 -16.62
N LYS A 79 7.42 -0.48 -15.47
CA LYS A 79 8.07 -1.68 -14.95
C LYS A 79 7.04 -2.78 -14.75
N GLU A 80 7.45 -4.03 -14.97
CA GLU A 80 6.60 -5.18 -14.67
C GLU A 80 6.68 -5.49 -13.17
N SER A 81 5.55 -5.39 -12.47
CA SER A 81 5.45 -5.81 -11.08
C SER A 81 4.42 -6.92 -10.93
N PHE A 82 4.78 -7.92 -10.14
CA PHE A 82 3.95 -9.08 -9.84
C PHE A 82 3.69 -9.12 -8.35
N GLY A 83 2.43 -9.25 -7.93
CA GLY A 83 2.11 -9.49 -6.52
C GLY A 83 2.80 -10.79 -6.04
N MET A 84 3.18 -10.87 -4.77
CA MET A 84 3.86 -12.08 -4.26
C MET A 84 3.03 -13.36 -4.45
N ALA A 85 1.70 -13.26 -4.49
CA ALA A 85 0.78 -14.37 -4.77
C ALA A 85 0.58 -14.68 -6.27
N SER A 86 1.38 -14.08 -7.16
CA SER A 86 1.31 -14.29 -8.61
C SER A 86 1.94 -15.60 -9.08
N ASN A 87 1.47 -16.11 -10.22
CA ASN A 87 2.08 -17.25 -10.92
C ASN A 87 3.58 -17.05 -11.16
N ARG A 88 4.01 -15.85 -11.60
CA ARG A 88 5.42 -15.55 -11.85
C ARG A 88 6.26 -15.50 -10.57
N ALA A 89 5.73 -14.92 -9.47
CA ALA A 89 6.44 -14.91 -8.18
C ALA A 89 6.49 -16.30 -7.52
N VAL A 90 5.46 -17.14 -7.70
CA VAL A 90 5.49 -18.55 -7.27
C VAL A 90 6.51 -19.30 -8.10
N LYS A 91 6.46 -19.24 -9.43
CA LYS A 91 7.44 -19.88 -10.33
C LYS A 91 8.89 -19.48 -10.03
N HIS A 92 9.16 -18.21 -9.74
CA HIS A 92 10.49 -17.76 -9.34
C HIS A 92 10.92 -18.33 -7.98
N ARG A 93 10.02 -18.38 -6.99
CA ARG A 93 10.32 -18.93 -5.66
C ARG A 93 10.44 -20.46 -5.65
N THR A 94 9.71 -21.15 -6.52
CA THR A 94 9.71 -22.61 -6.64
C THR A 94 10.60 -23.09 -7.79
N ALA A 95 11.48 -22.23 -8.33
CA ALA A 95 12.30 -22.54 -9.50
C ALA A 95 13.24 -23.74 -9.27
N THR A 96 13.61 -23.99 -8.00
CA THR A 96 14.47 -25.09 -7.56
C THR A 96 13.69 -26.34 -7.14
N GLU A 97 12.35 -26.31 -7.17
CA GLU A 97 11.50 -27.43 -6.72
C GLU A 97 11.16 -28.40 -7.87
N SER A 98 10.74 -29.61 -7.50
CA SER A 98 10.32 -30.64 -8.47
C SER A 98 9.08 -30.20 -9.26
N ALA A 99 8.95 -30.68 -10.51
CA ALA A 99 7.83 -30.30 -11.38
C ALA A 99 6.45 -30.59 -10.76
N PHE A 100 6.33 -31.64 -9.94
CA PHE A 100 5.09 -32.01 -9.25
C PHE A 100 4.73 -31.03 -8.13
N GLU A 101 5.71 -30.59 -7.33
CA GLU A 101 5.47 -29.61 -6.26
C GLU A 101 5.11 -28.23 -6.81
N ARG A 102 5.74 -27.83 -7.92
CA ARG A 102 5.37 -26.59 -8.62
C ARG A 102 3.93 -26.64 -9.13
N ALA A 103 3.54 -27.73 -9.80
CA ALA A 103 2.17 -27.91 -10.31
C ALA A 103 1.14 -27.86 -9.19
N ARG A 104 1.44 -28.45 -8.02
CA ARG A 104 0.53 -28.39 -6.86
C ARG A 104 0.36 -26.98 -6.30
N LYS A 105 1.41 -26.15 -6.32
CA LYS A 105 1.38 -24.76 -5.83
C LYS A 105 0.74 -23.79 -6.84
N GLU A 106 0.87 -24.06 -8.14
CA GLU A 106 0.16 -23.33 -9.22
C GLU A 106 -1.37 -23.54 -9.16
N LEU A 107 -1.87 -24.61 -8.55
CA LEU A 107 -3.33 -24.81 -8.39
C LEU A 107 -4.00 -23.90 -7.34
N PHE A 108 -3.25 -23.36 -6.38
CA PHE A 108 -3.80 -22.53 -5.28
C PHE A 108 -3.67 -21.02 -5.55
N GLU A 109 -3.66 -20.64 -6.82
CA GLU A 109 -3.46 -19.26 -7.26
C GLU A 109 -4.59 -18.33 -6.82
N GLU A 110 -4.22 -17.26 -6.12
CA GLU A 110 -5.16 -16.26 -5.66
C GLU A 110 -5.13 -14.96 -6.47
N GLY A 111 -4.28 -14.78 -7.49
CA GLY A 111 -4.04 -13.47 -8.11
C GLY A 111 -3.73 -13.44 -9.62
N ILE A 112 -4.39 -12.53 -10.32
CA ILE A 112 -4.09 -12.14 -11.71
C ILE A 112 -2.82 -11.28 -11.70
N SER A 113 -1.81 -11.60 -12.51
CA SER A 113 -0.49 -10.98 -12.35
C SER A 113 0.21 -10.61 -13.65
N THR A 114 -0.24 -9.52 -14.25
CA THR A 114 0.67 -8.57 -14.89
C THR A 114 0.09 -7.20 -14.58
N SER A 115 0.84 -6.39 -13.83
CA SER A 115 0.48 -4.99 -13.65
C SER A 115 1.67 -4.19 -14.14
N ARG A 116 1.47 -3.51 -15.28
CA ARG A 116 2.40 -2.48 -15.75
C ARG A 116 2.34 -1.34 -14.75
N MET A 117 3.44 -1.13 -14.04
CA MET A 117 3.59 0.00 -13.12
C MET A 117 4.27 1.11 -13.90
N TYR A 118 3.48 2.06 -14.37
CA TYR A 118 4.02 3.23 -15.06
C TYR A 118 4.82 4.08 -14.08
N LEU A 119 5.96 4.59 -14.55
CA LEU A 119 6.70 5.61 -13.84
C LEU A 119 5.94 6.92 -13.99
N ASP A 120 5.84 7.68 -12.90
CA ASP A 120 5.34 9.05 -12.97
C ASP A 120 6.37 9.90 -13.74
N PRO A 121 5.99 10.59 -14.84
CA PRO A 121 6.92 11.38 -15.63
C PRO A 121 7.49 12.58 -14.88
N GLU A 122 6.77 13.11 -13.88
CA GLU A 122 7.21 14.25 -13.07
C GLU A 122 7.92 13.81 -11.79
N ARG A 123 7.62 12.61 -11.28
CA ARG A 123 8.10 12.10 -9.98
C ARG A 123 8.54 10.63 -10.04
N PRO A 124 9.55 10.30 -10.88
CA PRO A 124 9.91 8.91 -11.14
C PRO A 124 10.79 8.27 -10.06
N GLY A 125 11.27 9.02 -9.07
CA GLY A 125 12.16 8.53 -8.01
C GLY A 125 11.43 8.11 -6.74
N VAL A 126 12.09 7.29 -5.92
CA VAL A 126 11.60 6.96 -4.57
C VAL A 126 11.57 8.21 -3.70
N GLU A 127 12.55 9.10 -3.83
CA GLU A 127 12.63 10.35 -3.07
C GLU A 127 11.39 11.23 -3.30
N ASP A 128 10.95 11.39 -4.55
CA ASP A 128 9.77 12.20 -4.90
C ASP A 128 8.50 11.69 -4.19
N ILE A 129 8.36 10.36 -4.11
CA ILE A 129 7.25 9.70 -3.45
C ILE A 129 7.35 9.90 -1.93
N LEU A 130 8.53 9.71 -1.35
CA LEU A 130 8.74 9.89 0.08
C LEU A 130 8.46 11.33 0.51
N ASP A 131 8.90 12.33 -0.26
CA ASP A 131 8.61 13.74 -0.01
C ASP A 131 7.11 14.02 -0.01
N GLN A 132 6.37 13.47 -0.98
CA GLN A 132 4.91 13.62 -1.03
C GLN A 132 4.22 12.97 0.16
N ILE A 133 4.64 11.75 0.53
CA ILE A 133 4.10 11.02 1.68
C ILE A 133 4.38 11.78 2.99
N VAL A 134 5.62 12.23 3.19
CA VAL A 134 6.05 12.95 4.39
C VAL A 134 5.36 14.31 4.49
N ALA A 135 5.22 15.04 3.39
CA ALA A 135 4.49 16.31 3.36
C ALA A 135 3.02 16.11 3.75
N GLY A 136 2.35 15.10 3.17
CA GLY A 136 0.96 14.77 3.51
C GLY A 136 0.79 14.32 4.97
N LEU A 137 1.71 13.51 5.49
CA LEU A 137 1.70 13.07 6.88
C LEU A 137 1.90 14.26 7.84
N ARG A 138 2.88 15.12 7.59
CA ARG A 138 3.12 16.33 8.41
C ARG A 138 1.91 17.26 8.42
N SER A 139 1.24 17.41 7.28
CA SER A 139 -0.01 18.16 7.19
C SER A 139 -1.10 17.55 8.06
N ALA A 140 -1.31 16.23 7.98
CA ALA A 140 -2.27 15.50 8.81
C ALA A 140 -1.96 15.64 10.32
N CYS A 141 -0.68 15.50 10.71
CA CYS A 141 -0.24 15.73 12.08
C CYS A 141 -0.54 17.16 12.56
N THR A 142 -0.36 18.16 11.70
CA THR A 142 -0.68 19.57 12.01
C THR A 142 -2.18 19.73 12.30
N TYR A 143 -3.05 19.15 11.47
CA TYR A 143 -4.50 19.19 11.70
C TYR A 143 -4.94 18.44 12.96
N ALA A 144 -4.28 17.32 13.28
CA ALA A 144 -4.52 16.58 14.52
C ALA A 144 -3.88 17.24 15.76
N GLY A 145 -3.11 18.33 15.57
CA GLY A 145 -2.38 18.98 16.64
C GLY A 145 -1.30 18.09 17.26
N ALA A 146 -0.65 17.22 16.49
CA ALA A 146 0.39 16.30 16.95
C ALA A 146 1.77 16.69 16.38
N ALA A 147 2.79 16.76 17.24
CA ALA A 147 4.19 16.96 16.86
C ALA A 147 4.98 15.63 16.80
N THR A 148 4.43 14.56 17.36
CA THR A 148 5.04 13.22 17.38
C THR A 148 4.03 12.13 17.02
N LEU A 149 4.50 10.93 16.63
CA LEU A 149 3.60 9.80 16.35
C LEU A 149 2.81 9.35 17.59
N PRO A 150 3.38 9.28 18.81
CA PRO A 150 2.58 9.02 20.01
C PRO A 150 1.47 10.04 20.24
N GLU A 151 1.74 11.33 20.03
CA GLU A 151 0.68 12.36 20.11
C GLU A 151 -0.37 12.17 19.02
N LEU A 152 0.01 11.74 17.81
CA LEU A 152 -0.93 11.43 16.75
C LEU A 152 -1.85 10.26 17.15
N HIS A 153 -1.29 9.20 17.75
CA HIS A 153 -2.06 8.06 18.26
C HIS A 153 -3.07 8.47 19.34
N GLU A 154 -2.70 9.40 20.21
CA GLU A 154 -3.55 9.88 21.29
C GLU A 154 -4.63 10.89 20.82
N ARG A 155 -4.26 11.82 19.94
CA ARG A 155 -5.09 12.99 19.59
C ARG A 155 -5.95 12.78 18.37
N ALA A 156 -5.58 11.87 17.46
CA ALA A 156 -6.33 11.68 16.23
C ALA A 156 -7.72 11.12 16.50
N VAL A 157 -8.75 11.79 15.97
CA VAL A 157 -10.13 11.29 15.96
C VAL A 157 -10.47 10.86 14.54
N VAL A 158 -10.73 9.57 14.36
CA VAL A 158 -11.09 9.00 13.05
C VAL A 158 -12.58 8.73 13.00
N GLY A 159 -13.26 9.36 12.03
CA GLY A 159 -14.69 9.16 11.76
C GLY A 159 -14.95 8.23 10.58
N VAL A 160 -16.18 7.73 10.49
CA VAL A 160 -16.66 6.98 9.32
C VAL A 160 -17.22 7.96 8.30
N GLN A 161 -16.78 7.82 7.05
CA GLN A 161 -17.26 8.61 5.93
C GLN A 161 -18.14 7.76 5.03
N SER A 162 -19.28 8.30 4.59
CA SER A 162 -20.09 7.67 3.55
C SER A 162 -19.42 7.79 2.18
N GLY A 163 -19.90 7.05 1.18
CA GLY A 163 -19.43 7.21 -0.20
C GLY A 163 -19.58 8.65 -0.71
N ALA A 164 -20.72 9.29 -0.42
CA ALA A 164 -20.97 10.67 -0.81
C ALA A 164 -20.00 11.65 -0.14
N GLY A 165 -19.71 11.48 1.15
CA GLY A 165 -18.72 12.33 1.83
C GLY A 165 -17.32 12.13 1.26
N TYR A 166 -16.95 10.91 0.88
CA TYR A 166 -15.67 10.64 0.25
C TYR A 166 -15.56 11.31 -1.13
N ASP A 167 -16.64 11.31 -1.90
CA ASP A 167 -16.70 12.00 -3.18
C ASP A 167 -16.70 13.53 -3.03
N GLU A 168 -17.33 14.08 -1.99
CA GLU A 168 -17.27 15.52 -1.65
C GLU A 168 -15.84 16.01 -1.43
N GLY A 169 -14.99 15.19 -0.78
CA GLY A 169 -13.60 15.55 -0.50
C GLY A 169 -12.65 15.40 -1.69
N ARG A 170 -13.11 14.91 -2.84
CA ARG A 170 -12.27 14.77 -4.05
C ARG A 170 -12.17 16.12 -4.78
N PRO A 171 -11.02 16.41 -5.40
CA PRO A 171 -10.91 17.58 -6.25
C PRO A 171 -11.92 17.52 -7.40
N VAL A 172 -12.74 18.56 -7.54
CA VAL A 172 -13.65 18.75 -8.67
C VAL A 172 -12.88 19.43 -9.81
N GLY A 173 -12.81 18.77 -10.96
CA GLY A 173 -12.09 19.26 -12.15
C GLY A 173 -12.81 20.35 -12.94
N THR A 174 -13.96 20.83 -12.45
CA THR A 174 -14.75 21.88 -13.08
C THR A 174 -14.96 22.98 -12.04
N SER A 175 -14.37 24.17 -12.27
CA SER A 175 -14.71 25.35 -11.49
C SER A 175 -16.01 25.95 -12.03
N TRP A 176 -16.82 26.51 -11.13
CA TRP A 176 -17.98 27.34 -11.45
C TRP A 176 -17.62 28.55 -12.30
#